data_AF-A0A141RLQ5-F1
#
_entry.id   AF-A0A141RLQ5-F1
#
_cell.length_a   1.000
_cell.length_b   1.000
_cell.length_c   1.000
_cell.angle_alpha   90.00
_cell.angle_beta   90.00
_cell.angle_gamma   90.00
#
_symmetry.space_group_name_H-M   'P 1'
#
loop_
_entity.id
_entity.type
_entity.pdbx_description
1 polymer ?
#
loop_
_entity_poly.entity_id
_entity_poly.type
_entity_poly.pdbx_seq_one_letter_code
_entity_poly.pdbx_strand_id
1 'polypeptide(L)'
;MATPALLNDAHALLYSVRSFAAAMLAYYLALAIGLERPSWAIITVYIVSQTSVGASLSRSLYRLAGTVAGAGATVLIVPTFVNTPILCSVMLTGWITFCLYLSLLERTPRAYAFVLAGYTASLIGFPAVADPGTVFNIAIIRVQEIAIG
;
A
#
# COMPACT_ATOMS: atom_id res chain seq x y z
N MET A 1 16.87 36.51 19.20
CA MET A 1 16.90 35.17 19.82
C MET A 1 15.55 34.54 19.56
N ALA A 2 15.43 33.70 18.52
CA ALA A 2 14.14 33.08 18.18
C ALA A 2 13.78 32.07 19.29
N THR A 3 12.54 32.10 19.76
CA THR A 3 12.04 31.15 20.76
C THR A 3 12.04 29.73 20.17
N PRO A 4 12.38 28.69 20.96
CA PRO A 4 12.51 27.31 20.47
C PRO A 4 11.23 26.77 19.82
N ALA A 5 10.06 27.30 20.15
CA ALA A 5 8.78 26.99 19.50
C ALA A 5 8.74 27.40 18.02
N LEU A 6 9.20 28.62 17.69
CA LEU A 6 9.15 29.14 16.31
C LEU A 6 10.05 28.34 15.35
N LEU A 7 11.17 27.82 15.85
CA LEU A 7 12.06 26.96 15.05
C LEU A 7 11.40 25.62 14.74
N ASN A 8 10.69 25.04 15.72
CA ASN A 8 9.98 23.78 15.54
C ASN A 8 8.85 23.91 14.50
N ASP A 9 8.10 25.02 14.54
CA ASP A 9 7.06 25.32 13.56
C ASP A 9 7.62 25.48 12.14
N ALA A 10 8.76 26.15 11.99
CA ALA A 10 9.43 26.31 10.70
C ALA A 10 9.89 24.96 10.10
N HIS A 11 10.45 24.06 10.93
CA HIS A 11 10.82 22.71 10.51
C HIS A 11 9.62 21.86 10.10
N ALA A 12 8.52 21.94 10.86
CA ALA A 12 7.28 21.23 10.54
C ALA A 12 6.67 21.73 9.21
N LEU A 13 6.67 23.04 8.97
CA LEU A 13 6.16 23.65 7.75
C LEU A 13 7.01 23.24 6.54
N LEU A 14 8.34 23.27 6.67
CA LEU A 14 9.25 22.80 5.62
C LEU A 14 9.03 21.33 5.27
N TYR A 15 8.85 20.48 6.28
CA TYR A 15 8.57 19.06 6.09
C TYR A 15 7.22 18.82 5.38
N SER A 16 6.19 19.58 5.77
CA SER A 16 4.87 19.53 5.15
C SER A 16 4.92 19.93 3.68
N VAL A 17 5.59 21.05 3.35
CA VAL A 17 5.75 21.52 1.96
C VAL A 17 6.50 20.49 1.11
N ARG A 18 7.56 19.88 1.63
CA ARG A 18 8.31 18.83 0.93
C ARG A 18 7.44 17.59 0.67
N SER A 19 6.67 17.15 1.67
CA SER A 19 5.77 16.00 1.53
C SER A 19 4.64 16.28 0.54
N PHE A 20 4.09 17.49 0.56
CA PHE A 20 3.07 17.93 -0.39
C PHE A 20 3.62 17.98 -1.82
N ALA A 21 4.81 18.57 -2.01
CA ALA A 21 5.46 18.61 -3.32
C ALA A 21 5.75 17.20 -3.86
N ALA A 22 6.23 16.28 -3.01
CA ALA A 22 6.43 14.88 -3.38
C ALA A 22 5.10 14.20 -3.76
N ALA A 23 4.03 14.44 -3.00
CA ALA A 23 2.71 13.88 -3.28
C ALA A 23 2.13 14.39 -4.62
N MET A 24 2.29 15.67 -4.91
CA MET A 24 1.88 16.25 -6.20
C MET A 24 2.71 15.73 -7.37
N LEU A 25 4.02 15.52 -7.16
CA LEU A 25 4.89 14.94 -8.18
C LEU A 25 4.50 13.49 -8.46
N ALA A 26 4.27 12.67 -7.42
CA ALA A 26 3.79 11.29 -7.58
C ALA A 26 2.43 11.24 -8.30
N TYR A 27 1.51 12.15 -7.96
CA TYR A 27 0.22 12.27 -8.64
C TYR A 27 0.38 12.63 -10.12
N TYR A 28 1.23 13.62 -10.42
CA TYR A 28 1.53 14.01 -11.79
C TYR A 28 2.12 12.86 -12.60
N LEU A 29 3.08 12.11 -12.04
CA LEU A 29 3.66 10.94 -12.69
C LEU A 29 2.62 9.85 -12.94
N ALA A 30 1.76 9.57 -11.95
CA ALA A 30 0.71 8.57 -12.09
C ALA A 30 -0.30 8.95 -13.19
N LEU A 31 -0.67 10.23 -13.29
CA LEU A 31 -1.49 10.74 -14.40
C LEU A 31 -0.76 10.69 -15.74
N ALA A 32 0.52 11.04 -15.78
CA ALA A 32 1.32 11.03 -17.01
C ALA A 32 1.49 9.63 -17.60
N ILE A 33 1.58 8.60 -16.75
CA ILE A 33 1.63 7.19 -17.15
C ILE A 33 0.23 6.66 -17.53
N GLY A 34 -0.84 7.42 -17.24
CA GLY A 34 -2.20 7.06 -17.58
C GLY A 34 -2.88 6.11 -16.59
N LEU A 35 -2.47 6.11 -15.31
CA LEU A 35 -3.15 5.31 -14.29
C LEU A 35 -4.59 5.80 -14.10
N GLU A 36 -5.54 4.86 -14.08
CA GLU A 36 -6.97 5.17 -13.98
C GLU A 36 -7.37 5.81 -12.64
N ARG A 37 -6.65 5.50 -11.55
CA ARG A 37 -7.03 5.91 -10.18
C ARG A 37 -5.85 6.31 -9.28
N PRO A 38 -5.09 7.37 -9.59
CA PRO A 38 -3.84 7.76 -8.91
C PRO A 38 -3.96 8.22 -7.44
N SER A 39 -5.11 8.03 -6.78
CA SER A 39 -5.34 8.41 -5.38
C SER A 39 -4.40 7.69 -4.41
N TRP A 40 -4.01 6.45 -4.71
CA TRP A 40 -3.15 5.66 -3.83
C TRP A 40 -1.67 6.03 -3.89
N ALA A 41 -1.22 6.64 -4.99
CA ALA A 41 0.14 7.20 -5.07
C ALA A 41 0.30 8.34 -4.06
N ILE A 42 -0.66 9.28 -4.02
CA ILE A 42 -0.66 10.39 -3.04
C ILE A 42 -0.72 9.86 -1.61
N ILE A 43 -1.66 8.95 -1.32
CA ILE A 43 -1.81 8.36 0.02
C ILE A 43 -0.52 7.67 0.45
N THR A 44 0.16 7.00 -0.48
CA THR A 44 1.42 6.31 -0.20
C THR A 44 2.51 7.28 0.23
N VAL A 45 2.73 8.37 -0.52
CA VAL A 45 3.71 9.40 -0.15
C VAL A 45 3.50 9.87 1.28
N TYR A 46 2.26 10.21 1.66
CA TYR A 46 1.96 10.66 3.02
C TYR A 46 2.16 9.57 4.09
N ILE A 47 1.87 8.31 3.79
CA ILE A 47 2.06 7.20 4.72
C ILE A 47 3.55 6.92 4.96
N VAL A 48 4.37 7.01 3.90
CA VAL A 48 5.80 6.70 3.98
C VAL A 48 6.62 7.89 4.44
N SER A 49 6.12 9.11 4.29
CA SER A 49 6.73 10.32 4.83
C SER A 49 6.91 10.22 6.35
N GLN A 50 8.16 10.00 6.77
CA GLN A 50 8.64 10.11 8.15
C GLN A 50 9.64 11.27 8.29
N THR A 51 9.80 11.76 9.53
CA THR A 51 10.76 12.83 9.86
C THR A 51 12.22 12.44 9.61
N SER A 52 12.51 11.14 9.54
CA SER A 52 13.83 10.58 9.21
C SER A 52 13.79 9.88 7.85
N VAL A 53 14.76 10.21 6.98
CA VAL A 53 14.89 9.65 5.63
C VAL A 53 14.98 8.12 5.64
N GLY A 54 15.78 7.55 6.57
CA GLY A 54 15.92 6.09 6.69
C GLY A 54 14.61 5.41 7.14
N ALA A 55 13.87 6.07 8.04
CA ALA A 55 12.56 5.59 8.45
C ALA A 55 11.56 5.61 7.28
N SER A 56 11.57 6.67 6.47
CA SER A 56 10.70 6.78 5.28
C SER A 56 11.01 5.69 4.25
N LEU A 57 12.30 5.48 3.94
CA LEU A 57 12.73 4.47 2.98
C LEU A 57 12.32 3.06 3.44
N SER A 58 12.58 2.72 4.71
CA SER A 58 12.20 1.42 5.25
C SER A 58 10.69 1.20 5.17
N ARG A 59 9.88 2.22 5.49
CA ARG A 59 8.42 2.15 5.45
C ARG A 59 7.88 2.00 4.04
N SER A 60 8.48 2.70 3.07
CA SER A 60 8.15 2.53 1.64
C SER A 60 8.46 1.12 1.14
N LEU A 61 9.64 0.58 1.46
CA LEU A 61 10.02 -0.78 1.07
C LEU A 61 9.04 -1.84 1.65
N TYR A 62 8.68 -1.72 2.92
CA TYR A 62 7.69 -2.62 3.53
C TYR A 62 6.30 -2.46 2.92
N ARG A 63 5.92 -1.23 2.53
CA ARG A 63 4.66 -0.97 1.83
C ARG A 63 4.61 -1.63 0.47
N LEU A 64 5.69 -1.50 -0.31
CA LEU A 64 5.78 -2.12 -1.62
C LEU A 64 5.78 -3.65 -1.49
N ALA A 65 6.60 -4.21 -0.60
CA ALA A 65 6.69 -5.65 -0.38
C ALA A 65 5.34 -6.27 0.03
N GLY A 66 4.65 -5.64 0.99
CA GLY A 66 3.33 -6.09 1.43
C GLY A 66 2.31 -6.04 0.30
N THR A 67 2.31 -4.97 -0.49
CA THR A 67 1.39 -4.82 -1.62
C THR A 67 1.62 -5.86 -2.69
N VAL A 68 2.88 -6.11 -3.07
CA VAL A 68 3.24 -7.13 -4.06
C VAL A 68 2.85 -8.52 -3.57
N ALA A 69 3.11 -8.85 -2.30
CA ALA A 69 2.74 -10.14 -1.73
C ALA A 69 1.21 -10.33 -1.69
N GLY A 70 0.45 -9.32 -1.25
CA GLY A 70 -1.01 -9.36 -1.21
C GLY A 70 -1.63 -9.47 -2.61
N ALA A 71 -1.18 -8.62 -3.54
CA ALA A 71 -1.63 -8.64 -4.92
C ALA A 71 -1.31 -9.98 -5.63
N GLY A 72 -0.09 -10.50 -5.43
CA GLY A 72 0.32 -11.79 -5.98
C GLY A 72 -0.51 -12.96 -5.43
N ALA A 73 -0.77 -12.98 -4.13
CA ALA A 73 -1.65 -13.98 -3.53
C ALA A 73 -3.08 -13.92 -4.10
N THR A 74 -3.64 -12.72 -4.25
CA THR A 74 -4.97 -12.55 -4.84
C THR A 74 -5.02 -13.01 -6.30
N VAL A 75 -4.02 -12.66 -7.11
CA VAL A 75 -3.92 -13.08 -8.52
C VAL A 75 -3.76 -14.60 -8.64
N LEU A 76 -3.18 -15.27 -7.64
CA LEU A 76 -3.11 -16.73 -7.62
C LEU A 76 -4.43 -17.38 -7.18
N ILE A 77 -5.04 -16.85 -6.12
CA ILE A 77 -6.23 -17.45 -5.49
C ILE A 77 -7.49 -17.23 -6.35
N VAL A 78 -7.75 -16.00 -6.78
CA VAL A 78 -9.05 -15.64 -7.40
C VAL A 78 -9.31 -16.41 -8.70
N PRO A 79 -8.40 -16.47 -9.69
CA PRO A 79 -8.64 -17.23 -10.92
C PRO A 79 -8.75 -18.74 -10.67
N THR A 80 -8.04 -19.27 -9.68
CA THR A 80 -8.05 -20.70 -9.36
C THR A 80 -9.39 -21.15 -8.78
N PHE A 81 -10.02 -20.31 -7.95
CA PHE A 81 -11.26 -20.62 -7.24
C PHE A 81 -12.48 -19.87 -7.76
N VAL A 82 -12.40 -19.31 -8.97
CA VAL A 82 -13.45 -18.47 -9.57
C VAL A 82 -14.80 -19.16 -9.67
N ASN A 83 -14.81 -20.46 -9.98
CA ASN A 83 -16.04 -21.26 -10.13
C ASN A 83 -16.71 -21.59 -8.79
N THR A 84 -16.04 -21.33 -7.67
CA THR A 84 -16.49 -21.67 -6.31
C THR A 84 -16.30 -20.46 -5.38
N PRO A 85 -17.19 -19.46 -5.41
CA PRO A 85 -17.00 -18.18 -4.72
C PRO A 85 -16.89 -18.32 -3.19
N ILE A 86 -17.58 -19.29 -2.60
CA ILE A 86 -17.48 -19.60 -1.17
C ILE A 86 -16.06 -20.07 -0.82
N LEU A 87 -15.51 -21.01 -1.60
CA LEU A 87 -14.17 -21.54 -1.38
C LEU A 87 -13.09 -20.47 -1.62
N CYS A 88 -13.27 -19.63 -2.65
CA CYS A 88 -12.41 -18.47 -2.91
C CYS A 88 -12.36 -17.53 -1.69
N SER A 89 -13.53 -17.22 -1.11
CA SER A 89 -13.65 -16.36 0.08
C SER A 89 -12.97 -16.97 1.31
N VAL A 90 -13.06 -18.29 1.49
CA VAL A 90 -12.34 -19.01 2.55
C VAL A 90 -10.83 -18.94 2.35
N MET A 91 -10.33 -19.12 1.12
CA MET A 91 -8.90 -19.02 0.81
C MET A 91 -8.36 -17.60 1.04
N LEU A 92 -9.09 -16.57 0.61
CA LEU A 92 -8.74 -15.17 0.87
C LEU A 92 -8.72 -14.86 2.35
N THR A 93 -9.74 -15.27 3.10
CA THR A 93 -9.79 -15.10 4.55
C THR A 93 -8.63 -15.83 5.22
N GLY A 94 -8.33 -17.06 4.80
CA GLY A 94 -7.18 -17.83 5.29
C GLY A 94 -5.85 -17.10 5.09
N TRP A 95 -5.62 -16.52 3.90
CA TRP A 95 -4.45 -15.69 3.63
C TRP A 95 -4.40 -14.46 4.54
N ILE A 96 -5.51 -13.73 4.67
CA ILE A 96 -5.61 -12.52 5.51
C ILE A 96 -5.32 -12.87 6.98
N THR A 97 -5.92 -13.93 7.50
CA THR A 97 -5.70 -14.40 8.88
C THR A 97 -4.24 -14.82 9.08
N PHE A 98 -3.64 -15.52 8.11
CA PHE A 98 -2.24 -15.91 8.15
C PHE A 98 -1.30 -14.69 8.18
N CYS A 99 -1.53 -13.71 7.31
CA CYS A 99 -0.78 -12.45 7.30
C CYS A 99 -0.93 -11.68 8.63
N LEU A 100 -2.15 -11.62 9.17
CA LEU A 100 -2.41 -11.00 10.46
C LEU A 100 -1.66 -11.73 11.59
N TYR A 101 -1.71 -13.06 11.60
CA TYR A 101 -0.97 -13.87 12.59
C TYR A 101 0.53 -13.60 12.53
N LEU A 102 1.14 -13.60 11.33
CA LEU A 102 2.56 -13.26 11.15
C LEU A 102 2.87 -11.84 11.62
N SER A 103 1.99 -10.87 11.32
CA SER A 103 2.16 -9.50 11.79
C SER A 103 2.14 -9.38 13.32
N LEU A 104 1.39 -10.23 14.02
CA LEU A 104 1.32 -10.21 15.49
C LEU A 104 2.55 -10.88 16.12
N LEU A 105 3.17 -11.82 15.42
CA LEU A 105 4.39 -12.50 15.87
C LEU A 105 5.63 -11.61 15.68
N GLU A 106 5.66 -10.84 14.60
CA GLU A 106 6.77 -9.96 14.24
C GLU A 106 6.73 -8.66 15.07
N ARG A 107 7.79 -8.41 15.85
CA ARG A 107 7.92 -7.18 16.68
C ARG A 107 8.77 -6.07 16.02
N THR A 108 9.20 -6.29 14.79
CA THR A 108 10.02 -5.35 14.02
C THR A 108 9.15 -4.55 13.04
N PRO A 109 9.68 -3.48 12.41
CA PRO A 109 8.96 -2.72 11.38
C PRO A 109 8.43 -3.56 10.19
N ARG A 110 8.95 -4.79 10.02
CA ARG A 110 8.51 -5.76 9.01
C ARG A 110 7.05 -6.18 9.19
N ALA A 111 6.51 -6.10 10.41
CA ALA A 111 5.10 -6.38 10.70
C ALA A 111 4.16 -5.60 9.77
N TYR A 112 4.53 -4.37 9.42
CA TYR A 112 3.78 -3.52 8.51
C TYR A 112 3.56 -4.15 7.12
N ALA A 113 4.56 -4.86 6.58
CA ALA A 113 4.44 -5.53 5.29
C ALA A 113 3.40 -6.66 5.34
N PHE A 114 3.34 -7.42 6.44
CA PHE A 114 2.37 -8.50 6.62
C PHE A 114 0.94 -7.97 6.76
N VAL A 115 0.72 -6.92 7.57
CA VAL A 115 -0.60 -6.26 7.65
C VAL A 115 -1.06 -5.81 6.27
N LEU A 116 -0.17 -5.16 5.53
CA LEU A 116 -0.50 -4.62 4.22
C LEU A 116 -0.75 -5.71 3.19
N ALA A 117 -0.05 -6.85 3.25
CA ALA A 117 -0.34 -8.00 2.39
C ALA A 117 -1.77 -8.53 2.58
N GLY A 118 -2.24 -8.63 3.83
CA GLY A 118 -3.64 -8.99 4.11
C GLY A 118 -4.63 -7.93 3.64
N TYR A 119 -4.35 -6.65 3.92
CA TYR A 119 -5.21 -5.54 3.52
C TYR A 119 -5.32 -5.39 1.99
N THR A 120 -4.21 -5.48 1.26
CA THR A 120 -4.21 -5.45 -0.21
C THR A 120 -4.97 -6.65 -0.77
N ALA A 121 -4.78 -7.84 -0.18
CA ALA A 121 -5.50 -9.02 -0.63
C ALA A 121 -7.02 -8.91 -0.43
N SER A 122 -7.48 -8.26 0.65
CA SER A 122 -8.91 -8.04 0.87
C SER A 122 -9.48 -6.98 -0.09
N LEU A 123 -8.75 -5.90 -0.32
CA LEU A 123 -9.16 -4.82 -1.23
C LEU A 123 -9.29 -5.27 -2.69
N ILE A 124 -8.42 -6.17 -3.15
CA ILE A 124 -8.46 -6.68 -4.53
C ILE A 124 -9.36 -7.92 -4.61
N GLY A 125 -9.21 -8.85 -3.65
CA GLY A 125 -9.77 -10.19 -3.73
C GLY A 125 -11.28 -10.24 -3.58
N PHE A 126 -11.85 -9.57 -2.57
CA PHE A 126 -13.30 -9.65 -2.33
C PHE A 126 -14.14 -9.03 -3.45
N PRO A 127 -13.81 -7.84 -4.00
CA PRO A 127 -14.51 -7.33 -5.18
C PRO A 127 -14.39 -8.26 -6.39
N ALA A 128 -13.22 -8.90 -6.57
CA ALA A 128 -12.97 -9.81 -7.68
C ALA A 128 -13.71 -11.16 -7.56
N VAL A 129 -14.31 -11.49 -6.40
CA VAL A 129 -15.21 -12.65 -6.30
C VAL A 129 -16.47 -12.43 -7.15
N ALA A 130 -16.93 -11.18 -7.29
CA ALA A 130 -18.10 -10.83 -8.10
C ALA A 130 -17.76 -10.61 -9.58
N ASP A 131 -16.58 -10.05 -9.88
CA ASP A 131 -16.07 -9.87 -11.24
C ASP A 131 -14.59 -10.30 -11.34
N PRO A 132 -14.33 -11.58 -11.63
CA PRO A 132 -12.98 -12.17 -11.59
C PRO A 132 -12.08 -11.71 -12.75
N GLY A 133 -12.68 -11.28 -13.87
CA GLY A 133 -11.94 -10.95 -15.09
C GLY A 133 -11.00 -9.75 -14.93
N THR A 134 -11.28 -8.89 -13.96
CA THR A 134 -10.54 -7.65 -13.73
C THR A 134 -9.44 -7.78 -12.67
N VAL A 135 -9.30 -8.94 -12.01
CA VAL A 135 -8.42 -9.11 -10.83
C VAL A 135 -6.96 -8.78 -11.13
N PHE A 136 -6.42 -9.24 -12.25
CA PHE A 136 -5.03 -8.99 -12.63
C PHE A 136 -4.79 -7.50 -12.91
N ASN A 137 -5.72 -6.86 -13.62
CA ASN A 137 -5.62 -5.45 -13.96
C ASN A 137 -5.67 -4.58 -12.69
N ILE A 138 -6.59 -4.87 -11.78
CA ILE A 138 -6.68 -4.17 -10.48
C ILE A 138 -5.39 -4.40 -9.69
N ALA A 139 -4.88 -5.64 -9.63
CA ALA A 139 -3.66 -5.96 -8.89
C ALA A 139 -2.42 -5.23 -9.41
N ILE A 140 -2.21 -5.18 -10.73
CA ILE A 140 -1.04 -4.50 -11.30
C ILE A 140 -1.12 -2.99 -11.11
N ILE A 141 -2.30 -2.40 -11.29
CA ILE A 141 -2.53 -0.96 -11.03
C ILE A 141 -2.19 -0.62 -9.58
N ARG A 142 -2.64 -1.44 -8.60
CA ARG A 142 -2.31 -1.24 -7.18
C ARG A 142 -0.81 -1.24 -6.92
N VAL A 143 -0.09 -2.19 -7.51
CA VAL A 143 1.37 -2.29 -7.35
C VAL A 143 2.05 -1.06 -7.96
N GLN A 144 1.60 -0.61 -9.14
CA GLN A 144 2.13 0.59 -9.78
C GLN A 144 1.86 1.86 -8.96
N GLU A 145 0.64 2.04 -8.44
CA GLU A 145 0.27 3.18 -7.57
C GLU A 145 1.19 3.27 -6.34
N ILE A 146 1.47 2.14 -5.70
CA ILE A 146 2.33 2.08 -4.51
C ILE A 146 3.82 2.15 -4.86
N ALA A 147 4.23 1.74 -6.07
CA ALA A 147 5.61 1.87 -6.52
C ALA A 147 5.97 3.31 -6.94
N ILE A 148 5.00 4.07 -7.47
CA ILE A 148 5.20 5.47 -7.87
C ILE A 148 5.21 6.40 -6.64
N GLY A 149 4.39 6.10 -5.63
CA GLY A 149 4.32 6.87 -4.38
C GLY A 149 5.46 6.56 -3.42
#